data_AF-A0AAF0P915-F1
#
_entry.id   AF-A0AAF0P915-F1
#
_cell.length_a   1.000
_cell.length_b   1.000
_cell.length_c   1.000
_cell.angle_alpha   90.00
_cell.angle_beta   90.00
_cell.angle_gamma   90.00
#
_symmetry.space_group_name_H-M   'P 1'
#
loop_
_entity.id
_entity.type
_entity.pdbx_description
1 polymer ?
#
loop_
_entity_poly.entity_id
_entity_poly.type
_entity_poly.pdbx_seq_one_letter_code
_entity_poly.pdbx_strand_id
1 'polypeptide(L)'
;MLSSRALTAFVLVIGLLTAGVVAGTTVVDLDGDGRSVVAEVRDGTAPLEADTDGDGLDDDVESRLGTDPTAVDTDGDGLEDGTEVNEYGTDPTATDTDGDGLDDDAELDEYGTDPTAADTDGDGLDDSVEVGEYETDPTVADTDDDGLTDGLEVEAGTDPHDSDTDDDRLNDAAERREYGTDPTAPDTDGDGLEDGMERHLHGTDPTAADTDSDGLDDGAEVDEYDTDPTAADTDGDGLEDGTEIHRGDRLPDADPLRTDVYVEIDTMEGTDLSEAEADRIVDRFADAPLDNPDGSTGADLHLVFDETVPWERETDVDDLTRYRSQYFDGSGAGYHYLVIVDDVAGGTATTNVIGKATLGTMMVEDQPERHETGSTAMHELGHSLGLTDGDFEGIDSDQYAFAQYPSVMNYNAPSDYYGFSTGGGYRDFDDWGYLAESLFTPDTTAVTAE
;
A
#
# COMPACT_ATOMS: atom_id res chain seq x y z
N MET A 1 89.74 30.13 -12.93
CA MET A 1 90.55 31.19 -12.31
C MET A 1 90.03 31.39 -10.90
N LEU A 2 90.80 30.94 -9.91
CA LEU A 2 90.49 31.10 -8.49
C LEU A 2 90.57 32.59 -8.10
N SER A 3 89.59 33.08 -7.35
CA SER A 3 89.73 34.34 -6.61
C SER A 3 88.88 34.33 -5.33
N SER A 4 89.45 33.70 -4.30
CA SER A 4 89.54 34.22 -2.93
C SER A 4 88.41 35.10 -2.41
N ARG A 5 87.37 34.48 -1.84
CA ARG A 5 86.64 34.98 -0.65
C ARG A 5 86.24 33.80 0.24
N ALA A 6 87.21 33.01 0.64
CA ALA A 6 87.14 32.29 1.91
C ALA A 6 87.60 33.27 3.00
N LEU A 7 87.03 33.15 4.21
CA LEU A 7 87.44 33.82 5.46
C LEU A 7 86.62 35.07 5.86
N THR A 8 85.30 34.95 6.07
CA THR A 8 84.56 35.85 6.98
C THR A 8 83.31 35.15 7.57
N ALA A 9 83.50 34.05 8.30
CA ALA A 9 82.50 33.47 9.21
C ALA A 9 83.17 32.39 10.09
N PHE A 10 84.26 32.77 10.76
CA PHE A 10 84.95 31.86 11.69
C PHE A 10 85.51 32.66 12.88
N VAL A 11 84.64 33.44 13.52
CA VAL A 11 84.91 34.09 14.81
C VAL A 11 83.59 34.26 15.56
N LEU A 12 83.05 33.19 16.14
CA LEU A 12 82.46 33.22 17.48
C LEU A 12 82.11 31.81 18.02
N VAL A 13 82.99 30.82 17.86
CA VAL A 13 82.99 29.66 18.75
C VAL A 13 84.42 29.45 19.19
N ILE A 14 84.63 29.30 20.50
CA ILE A 14 85.91 29.21 21.23
C ILE A 14 86.52 30.58 21.62
N GLY A 15 85.93 31.18 22.66
CA GLY A 15 86.47 32.37 23.31
C GLY A 15 86.00 32.59 24.75
N LEU A 16 85.61 31.55 25.49
CA LEU A 16 85.23 31.70 26.91
C LEU A 16 85.46 30.40 27.69
N LEU A 17 86.73 30.08 27.96
CA LEU A 17 87.10 29.07 28.95
C LEU A 17 88.44 29.44 29.61
N THR A 18 88.44 30.46 30.48
CA THR A 18 89.33 30.50 31.65
C THR A 18 88.73 31.39 32.75
N ALA A 19 87.84 30.83 33.58
CA ALA A 19 87.85 30.97 35.03
C ALA A 19 86.53 30.45 35.64
N GLY A 20 86.62 29.41 36.48
CA GLY A 20 85.66 29.15 37.55
C GLY A 20 84.40 28.37 37.17
N VAL A 21 84.40 27.08 37.50
CA VAL A 21 83.23 26.19 37.47
C VAL A 21 82.09 26.79 38.31
N VAL A 22 80.97 27.09 37.66
CA VAL A 22 79.63 26.84 38.19
C VAL A 22 78.97 25.91 37.17
N ALA A 23 78.54 24.75 37.65
CA ALA A 23 77.76 23.81 36.86
C ALA A 23 76.46 24.51 36.43
N GLY A 24 76.35 24.77 35.14
CA GLY A 24 75.19 25.35 34.48
C GLY A 24 75.56 25.44 33.02
N THR A 25 75.20 24.44 32.23
CA THR A 25 75.18 24.53 30.78
C THR A 25 74.39 25.78 30.43
N THR A 26 75.06 26.84 30.01
CA THR A 26 74.38 27.97 29.37
C THR A 26 73.93 27.44 28.03
N VAL A 27 72.69 26.96 28.00
CA VAL A 27 71.92 26.79 26.77
C VAL A 27 71.87 28.19 26.19
N VAL A 28 72.68 28.43 25.17
CA VAL A 28 72.65 29.67 24.39
C VAL A 28 71.63 29.39 23.30
N ASP A 29 70.54 30.13 23.37
CA ASP A 29 69.45 30.25 22.39
C ASP A 29 69.65 31.64 21.76
N LEU A 30 69.80 31.71 20.43
CA LEU A 30 70.26 32.91 19.73
C LEU A 30 69.16 33.67 18.98
N ASP A 31 68.14 32.97 18.49
CA ASP A 31 66.96 33.49 17.79
C ASP A 31 65.72 33.54 18.69
N GLY A 32 65.72 32.80 19.80
CA GLY A 32 64.70 32.87 20.84
C GLY A 32 63.54 31.90 20.65
N ASP A 33 63.72 30.86 19.83
CA ASP A 33 62.76 29.79 19.55
C ASP A 33 62.62 28.80 20.72
N GLY A 34 63.60 28.77 21.63
CA GLY A 34 63.68 27.85 22.77
C GLY A 34 64.66 26.69 22.60
N ARG A 35 65.25 26.50 21.41
CA ARG A 35 66.34 25.55 21.17
C ARG A 35 67.70 26.15 21.53
N SER A 36 68.71 25.28 21.59
CA SER A 36 70.08 25.69 21.89
C SER A 36 70.95 25.56 20.65
N VAL A 37 71.98 26.40 20.54
CA VAL A 37 73.03 26.28 19.50
C VAL A 37 73.62 24.88 19.37
N VAL A 38 73.65 24.10 20.44
CA VAL A 38 74.13 22.71 20.38
C VAL A 38 73.08 21.75 19.82
N ALA A 39 71.79 22.00 20.07
CA ALA A 39 70.67 21.23 19.53
C ALA A 39 70.47 21.53 18.04
N GLU A 40 70.42 22.81 17.66
CA GLU A 40 70.26 23.27 16.27
C GLU A 40 71.37 22.68 15.37
N VAL A 41 72.64 22.82 15.79
CA VAL A 41 73.77 22.23 15.05
C VAL A 41 73.70 20.69 14.97
N ARG A 42 73.06 20.03 15.94
CA ARG A 42 72.91 18.57 15.95
C ARG A 42 71.82 18.12 14.98
N ASP A 43 70.69 18.81 15.00
CA ASP A 43 69.48 18.45 14.27
C ASP A 43 69.47 19.07 12.86
N GLY A 44 70.41 19.97 12.55
CA GLY A 44 70.63 20.52 11.20
C GLY A 44 70.01 21.89 10.98
N THR A 45 69.39 22.46 12.01
CA THR A 45 68.64 23.71 11.96
C THR A 45 69.53 24.94 12.08
N ALA A 46 69.00 26.11 11.72
CA ALA A 46 69.76 27.35 11.58
C ALA A 46 69.84 28.14 12.91
N PRO A 47 71.02 28.26 13.58
CA PRO A 47 71.12 28.84 14.94
C PRO A 47 70.86 30.35 15.09
N LEU A 48 70.26 30.99 14.09
CA LEU A 48 69.97 32.42 14.04
C LEU A 48 68.60 32.70 13.42
N GLU A 49 67.88 31.67 12.99
CA GLU A 49 66.55 31.76 12.38
C GLU A 49 65.66 30.84 13.21
N ALA A 50 64.63 31.40 13.85
CA ALA A 50 63.76 30.65 14.76
C ALA A 50 62.91 29.57 14.04
N ASP A 51 62.76 29.71 12.73
CA ASP A 51 62.01 28.87 11.80
C ASP A 51 62.94 28.65 10.59
N THR A 52 63.51 27.45 10.51
CA THR A 52 64.64 27.15 9.62
C THR A 52 64.22 26.98 8.16
N ASP A 53 63.07 26.38 7.88
CA ASP A 53 62.58 26.12 6.52
C ASP A 53 61.50 27.11 6.06
N GLY A 54 60.91 27.87 6.98
CA GLY A 54 60.08 29.03 6.72
C GLY A 54 58.61 28.72 6.50
N ASP A 55 58.12 27.61 7.03
CA ASP A 55 56.73 27.13 6.91
C ASP A 55 55.77 27.81 7.92
N GLY A 56 56.32 28.53 8.91
CA GLY A 56 55.57 29.23 9.94
C GLY A 56 55.54 28.55 11.32
N LEU A 57 56.24 27.43 11.52
CA LEU A 57 56.50 26.84 12.84
C LEU A 57 57.94 27.12 13.29
N ASP A 58 58.11 27.48 14.56
CA ASP A 58 59.46 27.63 15.13
C ASP A 58 60.09 26.23 15.35
N ASP A 59 61.41 26.08 15.17
CA ASP A 59 62.11 24.79 15.22
C ASP A 59 61.79 23.99 16.52
N ASP A 60 61.65 24.66 17.68
CA ASP A 60 61.27 24.02 18.96
C ASP A 60 59.84 23.47 18.96
N VAL A 61 58.91 24.15 18.29
CA VAL A 61 57.51 23.72 18.13
C VAL A 61 57.47 22.45 17.29
N GLU A 62 58.15 22.47 16.15
CA GLU A 62 58.28 21.32 15.26
C GLU A 62 58.88 20.11 15.99
N SER A 63 59.91 20.33 16.81
CA SER A 63 60.47 19.25 17.68
C SER A 63 59.43 18.57 18.54
N ARG A 64 58.44 19.33 19.01
CA ARG A 64 57.43 18.89 19.98
C ARG A 64 56.27 18.22 19.28
N LEU A 65 55.94 18.65 18.07
CA LEU A 65 54.91 18.05 17.21
C LEU A 65 55.44 16.77 16.53
N GLY A 66 56.75 16.69 16.29
CA GLY A 66 57.39 15.53 15.68
C GLY A 66 57.74 15.73 14.20
N THR A 67 57.55 16.94 13.69
CA THR A 67 57.89 17.37 12.33
C THR A 67 59.40 17.56 12.14
N ASP A 68 59.87 17.61 10.89
CA ASP A 68 61.27 17.85 10.52
C ASP A 68 61.51 19.36 10.33
N PRO A 69 62.26 20.04 11.24
CA PRO A 69 62.53 21.48 11.18
C PRO A 69 63.37 21.97 10.00
N THR A 70 63.55 21.14 8.99
CA THR A 70 64.29 21.46 7.77
C THR A 70 63.51 21.10 6.51
N ALA A 71 62.27 20.65 6.65
CA ALA A 71 61.35 20.32 5.58
C ALA A 71 60.00 20.97 5.86
N VAL A 72 59.59 21.88 4.95
CA VAL A 72 58.32 22.62 5.04
C VAL A 72 57.05 21.76 5.09
N ASP A 73 57.18 20.47 4.82
CA ASP A 73 56.12 19.47 4.63
C ASP A 73 56.75 18.13 5.02
N THR A 74 56.40 17.64 6.21
CA THR A 74 57.06 16.53 6.89
C THR A 74 56.63 15.18 6.34
N ASP A 75 55.33 14.97 6.10
CA ASP A 75 54.79 13.69 5.66
C ASP A 75 54.64 13.59 4.13
N GLY A 76 54.70 14.72 3.43
CA GLY A 76 54.79 14.79 1.99
C GLY A 76 53.45 14.68 1.28
N ASP A 77 52.35 15.04 1.92
CA ASP A 77 51.01 15.05 1.33
C ASP A 77 50.77 16.26 0.40
N GLY A 78 51.48 17.36 0.63
CA GLY A 78 51.37 18.60 -0.13
C GLY A 78 50.97 19.83 0.69
N LEU A 79 50.60 19.67 1.96
CA LEU A 79 50.35 20.73 2.92
C LEU A 79 51.63 21.08 3.69
N GLU A 80 51.79 22.36 4.05
CA GLU A 80 52.94 22.79 4.86
C GLU A 80 52.63 22.57 6.35
N ASP A 81 53.56 22.04 7.15
CA ASP A 81 53.31 21.68 8.57
C ASP A 81 52.72 22.87 9.36
N GLY A 82 53.22 24.08 9.09
CA GLY A 82 52.68 25.31 9.65
C GLY A 82 51.26 25.64 9.22
N THR A 83 50.87 25.34 7.98
CA THR A 83 49.49 25.53 7.49
C THR A 83 48.54 24.54 8.17
N GLU A 84 48.92 23.27 8.22
CA GLU A 84 48.18 22.20 8.87
C GLU A 84 47.86 22.54 10.33
N VAL A 85 48.87 22.89 11.11
CA VAL A 85 48.72 23.17 12.55
C VAL A 85 47.95 24.46 12.82
N ASN A 86 48.17 25.50 12.02
CA ASN A 86 47.65 26.85 12.32
C ASN A 86 46.29 27.15 11.66
N GLU A 87 45.95 26.51 10.55
CA GLU A 87 44.76 26.79 9.74
C GLU A 87 43.73 25.65 9.77
N TYR A 88 44.15 24.42 9.44
CA TYR A 88 43.22 23.30 9.21
C TYR A 88 43.05 22.39 10.43
N GLY A 89 44.05 22.32 11.31
CA GLY A 89 44.03 21.48 12.51
C GLY A 89 44.35 20.01 12.25
N THR A 90 44.96 19.71 11.11
CA THR A 90 45.44 18.37 10.71
C THR A 90 46.72 17.95 11.45
N ASP A 91 47.09 16.67 11.39
CA ASP A 91 48.32 16.12 11.97
C ASP A 91 49.46 16.17 10.94
N PRO A 92 50.45 17.08 11.08
CA PRO A 92 51.53 17.29 10.10
C PRO A 92 52.56 16.15 10.02
N THR A 93 52.21 14.99 10.55
CA THR A 93 53.03 13.78 10.51
C THR A 93 52.29 12.59 9.90
N ALA A 94 51.06 12.80 9.44
CA ALA A 94 50.19 11.84 8.82
C ALA A 94 49.50 12.48 7.60
N THR A 95 49.73 11.90 6.42
CA THR A 95 49.14 12.39 5.17
C THR A 95 47.62 12.34 5.10
N ASP A 96 46.98 11.67 6.07
CA ASP A 96 45.56 11.35 6.19
C ASP A 96 45.24 11.41 7.70
N THR A 97 44.67 12.53 8.13
CA THR A 97 44.53 12.90 9.53
C THR A 97 43.43 12.10 10.24
N ASP A 98 42.29 11.88 9.59
CA ASP A 98 41.15 11.19 10.17
C ASP A 98 41.09 9.69 9.86
N GLY A 99 41.88 9.24 8.89
CA GLY A 99 42.09 7.84 8.53
C GLY A 99 41.02 7.27 7.60
N ASP A 100 40.30 8.10 6.86
CA ASP A 100 39.25 7.67 5.92
C ASP A 100 39.83 7.12 4.60
N GLY A 101 41.08 7.46 4.27
CA GLY A 101 41.79 7.02 3.07
C GLY A 101 41.99 8.08 1.98
N LEU A 102 41.57 9.32 2.20
CA LEU A 102 41.97 10.50 1.41
C LEU A 102 43.16 11.19 2.09
N ASP A 103 44.01 11.83 1.27
CA ASP A 103 45.11 12.64 1.82
C ASP A 103 44.58 14.06 2.13
N ASP A 104 45.04 14.71 3.20
CA ASP A 104 44.49 15.98 3.69
C ASP A 104 44.53 17.11 2.62
N ASP A 105 45.59 17.14 1.80
CA ASP A 105 45.70 17.98 0.59
C ASP A 105 44.51 17.76 -0.38
N ALA A 106 44.21 16.51 -0.70
CA ALA A 106 43.20 16.15 -1.69
C ALA A 106 41.79 16.47 -1.20
N GLU A 107 41.53 16.27 0.09
CA GLU A 107 40.29 16.66 0.75
C GLU A 107 40.02 18.14 0.61
N LEU A 108 41.02 18.99 0.87
CA LEU A 108 40.86 20.44 0.77
C LEU A 108 40.80 20.96 -0.68
N ASP A 109 41.65 20.44 -1.57
CA ASP A 109 41.84 21.01 -2.92
C ASP A 109 40.98 20.34 -4.01
N GLU A 110 40.66 19.04 -3.89
CA GLU A 110 39.91 18.27 -4.89
C GLU A 110 38.44 18.07 -4.50
N TYR A 111 38.18 17.63 -3.26
CA TYR A 111 36.84 17.21 -2.83
C TYR A 111 36.08 18.26 -2.03
N GLY A 112 36.79 19.17 -1.36
CA GLY A 112 36.19 20.21 -0.51
C GLY A 112 35.66 19.69 0.82
N THR A 113 36.21 18.57 1.31
CA THR A 113 35.84 17.88 2.56
C THR A 113 36.60 18.44 3.77
N ASP A 114 36.22 18.02 4.99
CA ASP A 114 36.90 18.38 6.24
C ASP A 114 37.93 17.29 6.58
N PRO A 115 39.26 17.56 6.45
CA PRO A 115 40.30 16.54 6.65
C PRO A 115 40.48 16.07 8.10
N THR A 116 39.57 16.48 8.99
CA THR A 116 39.54 16.03 10.38
C THR A 116 38.29 15.20 10.70
N ALA A 117 37.46 14.92 9.69
CA ALA A 117 36.21 14.21 9.79
C ALA A 117 36.00 13.28 8.60
N ALA A 118 36.19 11.98 8.84
CA ALA A 118 36.09 10.93 7.82
C ALA A 118 34.76 10.87 7.05
N ASP A 119 33.73 11.56 7.53
CA ASP A 119 32.36 11.66 6.96
C ASP A 119 31.96 13.13 7.13
N THR A 120 32.14 13.91 6.06
CA THR A 120 32.08 15.38 6.09
C THR A 120 30.66 15.89 6.27
N ASP A 121 29.68 15.28 5.61
CA ASP A 121 28.28 15.71 5.65
C ASP A 121 27.42 14.96 6.69
N GLY A 122 27.95 13.88 7.25
CA GLY A 122 27.40 13.13 8.37
C GLY A 122 26.31 12.15 7.95
N ASP A 123 26.35 11.64 6.73
CA ASP A 123 25.33 10.77 6.15
C ASP A 123 25.55 9.27 6.49
N GLY A 124 26.76 8.93 6.96
CA GLY A 124 27.17 7.59 7.36
C GLY A 124 28.10 6.86 6.39
N LEU A 125 28.51 7.48 5.28
CA LEU A 125 29.59 7.03 4.40
C LEU A 125 30.87 7.82 4.69
N ASP A 126 32.01 7.15 4.53
CA ASP A 126 33.29 7.85 4.62
C ASP A 126 33.53 8.60 3.29
N ASP A 127 34.13 9.79 3.31
CA ASP A 127 34.31 10.65 2.11
C ASP A 127 35.05 9.89 0.99
N SER A 128 36.06 9.08 1.36
CA SER A 128 36.81 8.21 0.44
C SER A 128 35.94 7.14 -0.25
N VAL A 129 34.89 6.66 0.43
CA VAL A 129 33.96 5.64 -0.07
C VAL A 129 32.97 6.27 -1.04
N GLU A 130 32.48 7.46 -0.75
CA GLU A 130 31.61 8.23 -1.63
C GLU A 130 32.28 8.52 -2.97
N VAL A 131 33.48 9.10 -2.94
CA VAL A 131 34.20 9.45 -4.19
C VAL A 131 34.72 8.22 -4.93
N GLY A 132 34.95 7.11 -4.23
CA GLY A 132 35.62 5.91 -4.75
C GLY A 132 34.71 4.78 -5.21
N GLU A 133 33.57 4.57 -4.54
CA GLU A 133 32.65 3.46 -4.76
C GLU A 133 31.28 3.91 -5.27
N TYR A 134 30.67 4.93 -4.65
CA TYR A 134 29.31 5.38 -4.97
C TYR A 134 29.25 6.56 -5.94
N GLU A 135 30.37 7.24 -6.16
CA GLU A 135 30.50 8.43 -7.02
C GLU A 135 29.52 9.56 -6.62
N THR A 136 29.21 9.68 -5.31
CA THR A 136 28.40 10.75 -4.70
C THR A 136 29.26 11.97 -4.31
N ASP A 137 28.62 13.09 -3.96
CA ASP A 137 29.32 14.31 -3.50
C ASP A 137 29.46 14.25 -1.98
N PRO A 138 30.67 14.09 -1.41
CA PRO A 138 30.88 13.88 0.05
C PRO A 138 30.56 15.10 0.92
N THR A 139 30.03 16.15 0.31
CA THR A 139 29.56 17.35 1.02
C THR A 139 28.04 17.49 0.98
N VAL A 140 27.34 16.51 0.41
CA VAL A 140 25.89 16.47 0.18
C VAL A 140 25.32 15.12 0.60
N ALA A 141 24.74 15.09 1.80
CA ALA A 141 24.25 13.87 2.43
C ALA A 141 23.08 13.16 1.72
N ASP A 142 22.59 13.65 0.59
CA ASP A 142 21.39 13.18 -0.13
C ASP A 142 21.56 13.60 -1.61
N THR A 143 22.16 12.72 -2.40
CA THR A 143 22.65 13.02 -3.75
C THR A 143 21.52 13.26 -4.75
N ASP A 144 20.40 12.55 -4.63
CA ASP A 144 19.27 12.64 -5.55
C ASP A 144 18.08 13.49 -5.05
N ASP A 145 18.18 14.00 -3.82
CA ASP A 145 17.19 14.82 -3.12
C ASP A 145 15.83 14.10 -2.88
N ASP A 146 15.79 12.77 -2.78
CA ASP A 146 14.56 12.01 -2.51
C ASP A 146 14.17 12.04 -1.01
N GLY A 147 15.13 12.37 -0.14
CA GLY A 147 15.01 12.51 1.29
C GLY A 147 15.56 11.34 2.11
N LEU A 148 16.04 10.26 1.51
CA LEU A 148 17.02 9.34 2.11
C LEU A 148 18.41 9.99 2.04
N THR A 149 19.35 9.41 2.77
CA THR A 149 20.74 9.86 2.68
C THR A 149 21.53 8.76 1.99
N ASP A 150 22.61 9.09 1.29
CA ASP A 150 23.36 8.12 0.48
C ASP A 150 23.76 6.91 1.33
N GLY A 151 24.22 7.13 2.57
CA GLY A 151 24.51 6.07 3.55
C GLY A 151 23.30 5.20 3.95
N LEU A 152 22.10 5.78 4.02
CA LEU A 152 20.86 5.01 4.28
C LEU A 152 20.38 4.23 3.06
N GLU A 153 20.62 4.75 1.86
CA GLU A 153 20.30 4.10 0.60
C GLU A 153 21.20 2.89 0.37
N VAL A 154 22.51 3.07 0.58
CA VAL A 154 23.49 1.97 0.58
C VAL A 154 23.13 0.88 1.59
N GLU A 155 22.66 1.25 2.80
CA GLU A 155 22.18 0.27 3.79
C GLU A 155 20.90 -0.45 3.32
N ALA A 156 20.00 0.26 2.65
CA ALA A 156 18.75 -0.29 2.13
C ALA A 156 18.95 -1.14 0.86
N GLY A 157 20.06 -0.93 0.14
CA GLY A 157 20.33 -1.55 -1.16
C GLY A 157 19.74 -0.77 -2.34
N THR A 158 19.36 0.48 -2.13
CA THR A 158 18.90 1.41 -3.17
C THR A 158 20.08 2.17 -3.82
N ASP A 159 19.83 2.89 -4.92
CA ASP A 159 20.85 3.64 -5.66
C ASP A 159 20.83 5.13 -5.26
N PRO A 160 21.90 5.67 -4.62
CA PRO A 160 21.97 7.09 -4.22
C PRO A 160 21.81 8.13 -5.33
N HIS A 161 21.80 7.70 -6.60
CA HIS A 161 21.59 8.57 -7.76
C HIS A 161 20.20 8.46 -8.37
N ASP A 162 19.32 7.63 -7.79
CA ASP A 162 18.01 7.33 -8.34
C ASP A 162 16.90 7.30 -7.28
N SER A 163 16.07 8.34 -7.31
CA SER A 163 15.03 8.56 -6.29
C SER A 163 13.93 7.50 -6.26
N ASP A 164 13.90 6.60 -7.23
CA ASP A 164 12.88 5.56 -7.45
C ASP A 164 13.62 4.34 -8.02
N THR A 165 14.29 3.60 -7.13
CA THR A 165 15.29 2.57 -7.50
C THR A 165 14.70 1.45 -8.35
N ASP A 166 13.43 1.10 -8.16
CA ASP A 166 12.76 0.01 -8.86
C ASP A 166 11.76 0.44 -9.96
N ASP A 167 11.70 1.75 -10.23
CA ASP A 167 10.90 2.39 -11.29
C ASP A 167 9.37 2.21 -11.14
N ASP A 168 8.86 2.05 -9.91
CA ASP A 168 7.44 1.75 -9.63
C ASP A 168 6.56 3.01 -9.47
N ARG A 169 7.20 4.21 -9.45
CA ARG A 169 6.63 5.57 -9.28
C ARG A 169 6.44 6.03 -7.83
N LEU A 170 6.90 5.28 -6.84
CA LEU A 170 7.15 5.76 -5.49
C LEU A 170 8.62 6.14 -5.38
N ASN A 171 8.94 6.98 -4.39
CA ASN A 171 10.34 7.25 -4.11
C ASN A 171 10.80 6.44 -2.92
N ASP A 172 12.07 6.05 -2.91
CA ASP A 172 12.65 5.12 -1.92
C ASP A 172 12.40 5.62 -0.48
N ALA A 173 12.47 6.94 -0.28
CA ALA A 173 12.13 7.58 0.98
C ALA A 173 10.67 7.35 1.43
N ALA A 174 9.69 7.49 0.53
CA ALA A 174 8.27 7.33 0.84
C ALA A 174 7.92 5.86 1.05
N GLU A 175 8.47 4.97 0.25
CA GLU A 175 8.31 3.53 0.40
C GLU A 175 8.72 3.08 1.81
N ARG A 176 9.91 3.46 2.26
CA ARG A 176 10.39 3.07 3.59
C ARG A 176 9.66 3.74 4.75
N ARG A 177 9.21 4.99 4.59
CA ARG A 177 8.73 5.82 5.72
C ARG A 177 7.21 5.93 5.81
N GLU A 178 6.51 5.85 4.68
CA GLU A 178 5.07 6.06 4.56
C GLU A 178 4.32 4.77 4.24
N TYR A 179 4.79 4.00 3.25
CA TYR A 179 4.04 2.87 2.71
C TYR A 179 4.47 1.50 3.26
N GLY A 180 5.72 1.38 3.71
CA GLY A 180 6.25 0.13 4.23
C GLY A 180 6.57 -0.91 3.14
N THR A 181 6.74 -0.46 1.90
CA THR A 181 7.11 -1.25 0.73
C THR A 181 8.63 -1.44 0.64
N ASP A 182 9.06 -2.37 -0.21
CA ASP A 182 10.47 -2.65 -0.48
C ASP A 182 10.96 -1.82 -1.69
N PRO A 183 11.80 -0.79 -1.50
CA PRO A 183 12.21 0.13 -2.58
C PRO A 183 13.14 -0.48 -3.63
N THR A 184 13.28 -1.80 -3.62
CA THR A 184 14.07 -2.56 -4.60
C THR A 184 13.22 -3.60 -5.34
N ALA A 185 11.91 -3.60 -5.09
CA ALA A 185 10.94 -4.53 -5.63
C ALA A 185 9.64 -3.77 -5.96
N PRO A 186 9.32 -3.59 -7.25
CA PRO A 186 8.24 -2.69 -7.69
C PRO A 186 6.82 -3.20 -7.36
N ASP A 187 6.71 -4.35 -6.70
CA ASP A 187 5.48 -5.07 -6.32
C ASP A 187 5.84 -5.86 -5.05
N THR A 188 5.51 -5.27 -3.91
CA THR A 188 5.98 -5.70 -2.58
C THR A 188 5.29 -6.98 -2.11
N ASP A 189 3.99 -7.14 -2.37
CA ASP A 189 3.23 -8.31 -1.93
C ASP A 189 3.09 -9.40 -3.00
N GLY A 190 3.43 -9.09 -4.25
CA GLY A 190 3.57 -10.04 -5.34
C GLY A 190 2.25 -10.42 -6.00
N ASP A 191 1.23 -9.56 -5.92
CA ASP A 191 -0.11 -9.77 -6.47
C ASP A 191 -0.21 -9.45 -7.98
N GLY A 192 0.81 -8.76 -8.51
CA GLY A 192 0.94 -8.37 -9.91
C GLY A 192 0.62 -6.90 -10.21
N LEU A 193 0.30 -6.09 -9.21
CA LEU A 193 0.10 -4.64 -9.29
C LEU A 193 1.32 -3.92 -8.70
N GLU A 194 1.80 -2.87 -9.36
CA GLU A 194 2.98 -2.11 -8.87
C GLU A 194 2.60 -1.25 -7.64
N ASP A 195 3.44 -1.14 -6.61
CA ASP A 195 3.09 -0.44 -5.36
C ASP A 195 2.66 1.02 -5.63
N GLY A 196 3.38 1.70 -6.54
CA GLY A 196 3.01 3.04 -6.98
C GLY A 196 1.66 3.13 -7.71
N MET A 197 1.25 2.09 -8.43
CA MET A 197 -0.07 2.02 -9.07
C MET A 197 -1.18 1.82 -8.05
N GLU A 198 -0.95 0.97 -7.06
CA GLU A 198 -1.85 0.78 -5.94
C GLU A 198 -2.12 2.08 -5.20
N ARG A 199 -1.05 2.80 -4.84
CA ARG A 199 -1.18 4.08 -4.11
C ARG A 199 -1.80 5.20 -4.93
N HIS A 200 -1.51 5.28 -6.22
CA HIS A 200 -1.86 6.45 -7.03
C HIS A 200 -3.09 6.27 -7.93
N LEU A 201 -3.47 5.04 -8.26
CA LEU A 201 -4.58 4.76 -9.18
C LEU A 201 -5.71 3.96 -8.53
N HIS A 202 -5.38 2.87 -7.83
CA HIS A 202 -6.38 1.89 -7.37
C HIS A 202 -6.84 2.14 -5.93
N GLY A 203 -6.00 2.70 -5.08
CA GLY A 203 -6.31 2.99 -3.69
C GLY A 203 -6.15 1.78 -2.75
N THR A 204 -5.48 0.72 -3.23
CA THR A 204 -5.17 -0.52 -2.52
C THR A 204 -3.98 -0.36 -1.55
N ASP A 205 -3.77 -1.37 -0.71
CA ASP A 205 -2.66 -1.45 0.25
C ASP A 205 -1.52 -2.29 -0.35
N PRO A 206 -0.37 -1.69 -0.72
CA PRO A 206 0.72 -2.36 -1.44
C PRO A 206 1.51 -3.38 -0.60
N THR A 207 1.01 -3.69 0.58
CA THR A 207 1.57 -4.71 1.46
C THR A 207 0.61 -5.88 1.69
N ALA A 208 -0.53 -5.86 1.01
CA ALA A 208 -1.61 -6.82 1.14
C ALA A 208 -2.21 -7.13 -0.24
N ALA A 209 -1.82 -8.29 -0.77
CA ALA A 209 -2.24 -8.76 -2.08
C ALA A 209 -3.77 -8.81 -2.33
N ASP A 210 -4.58 -8.73 -1.27
CA ASP A 210 -6.05 -8.76 -1.28
C ASP A 210 -6.51 -7.70 -0.25
N THR A 211 -6.78 -6.49 -0.74
CA THR A 211 -7.00 -5.29 0.08
C THR A 211 -8.31 -5.37 0.87
N ASP A 212 -9.37 -5.90 0.26
CA ASP A 212 -10.71 -5.96 0.88
C ASP A 212 -11.06 -7.33 1.48
N SER A 213 -10.18 -8.31 1.30
CA SER A 213 -10.22 -9.65 1.89
C SER A 213 -11.38 -10.52 1.39
N ASP A 214 -11.76 -10.38 0.12
CA ASP A 214 -12.81 -11.16 -0.53
C ASP A 214 -12.32 -12.48 -1.16
N GLY A 215 -10.98 -12.65 -1.23
CA GLY A 215 -10.31 -13.82 -1.77
C GLY A 215 -9.84 -13.69 -3.22
N LEU A 216 -9.89 -12.50 -3.80
CA LEU A 216 -9.17 -12.13 -5.03
C LEU A 216 -7.95 -11.29 -4.72
N ASP A 217 -6.92 -11.48 -5.54
CA ASP A 217 -5.74 -10.61 -5.46
C ASP A 217 -6.04 -9.30 -6.20
N ASP A 218 -5.64 -8.13 -5.69
CA ASP A 218 -6.00 -6.80 -6.25
C ASP A 218 -5.56 -6.67 -7.72
N GLY A 219 -4.37 -7.19 -8.04
CA GLY A 219 -3.85 -7.28 -9.40
C GLY A 219 -4.75 -8.12 -10.33
N ALA A 220 -5.34 -9.20 -9.83
CA ALA A 220 -6.26 -10.04 -10.62
C ALA A 220 -7.60 -9.35 -10.87
N GLU A 221 -8.10 -8.61 -9.88
CA GLU A 221 -9.32 -7.80 -10.01
C GLU A 221 -9.17 -6.75 -11.10
N VAL A 222 -8.05 -6.02 -11.09
CA VAL A 222 -7.77 -4.97 -12.07
C VAL A 222 -7.53 -5.52 -13.48
N ASP A 223 -6.73 -6.58 -13.61
CA ASP A 223 -6.25 -7.03 -14.93
C ASP A 223 -7.08 -8.17 -15.57
N GLU A 224 -7.80 -8.97 -14.78
CA GLU A 224 -8.55 -10.14 -15.26
C GLU A 224 -10.07 -9.98 -15.14
N TYR A 225 -10.56 -9.44 -14.03
CA TYR A 225 -11.99 -9.45 -13.70
C TYR A 225 -12.70 -8.11 -13.85
N ASP A 226 -11.96 -7.01 -13.99
CA ASP A 226 -12.49 -5.64 -14.07
C ASP A 226 -13.36 -5.24 -12.83
N THR A 227 -13.10 -5.86 -11.66
CA THR A 227 -13.75 -5.55 -10.37
C THR A 227 -13.07 -4.38 -9.64
N ASP A 228 -13.69 -3.84 -8.58
CA ASP A 228 -13.11 -2.78 -7.75
C ASP A 228 -12.32 -3.39 -6.60
N PRO A 229 -10.97 -3.33 -6.61
CA PRO A 229 -10.12 -4.02 -5.63
C PRO A 229 -10.15 -3.42 -4.21
N THR A 230 -11.08 -2.51 -3.96
CA THR A 230 -11.30 -1.91 -2.64
C THR A 230 -12.71 -2.20 -2.11
N ALA A 231 -13.48 -3.00 -2.84
CA ALA A 231 -14.85 -3.34 -2.54
C ALA A 231 -15.11 -4.83 -2.82
N ALA A 232 -15.20 -5.61 -1.72
CA ALA A 232 -15.40 -7.06 -1.74
C ALA A 232 -16.64 -7.57 -2.49
N ASP A 233 -17.50 -6.68 -2.98
CA ASP A 233 -18.76 -6.93 -3.69
C ASP A 233 -18.94 -5.72 -4.63
N THR A 234 -18.47 -5.87 -5.87
CA THR A 234 -18.35 -4.77 -6.84
C THR A 234 -19.72 -4.31 -7.36
N ASP A 235 -20.67 -5.23 -7.52
CA ASP A 235 -22.00 -4.92 -8.05
C ASP A 235 -23.05 -4.62 -6.96
N GLY A 236 -22.71 -4.90 -5.70
CA GLY A 236 -23.51 -4.59 -4.52
C GLY A 236 -24.70 -5.53 -4.31
N ASP A 237 -24.68 -6.73 -4.88
CA ASP A 237 -25.77 -7.69 -4.72
C ASP A 237 -25.69 -8.51 -3.43
N GLY A 238 -24.58 -8.46 -2.69
CA GLY A 238 -24.34 -9.17 -1.45
C GLY A 238 -23.63 -10.52 -1.57
N LEU A 239 -23.18 -10.88 -2.77
CA LEU A 239 -22.18 -11.92 -3.04
C LEU A 239 -20.81 -11.26 -3.18
N GLU A 240 -19.77 -11.90 -2.67
CA GLU A 240 -18.41 -11.36 -2.76
C GLU A 240 -17.77 -11.76 -4.10
N ASP A 241 -17.00 -10.88 -4.75
CA ASP A 241 -16.52 -11.09 -6.12
C ASP A 241 -15.67 -12.37 -6.23
N GLY A 242 -14.77 -12.57 -5.26
CA GLY A 242 -13.96 -13.78 -5.16
C GLY A 242 -14.78 -15.06 -4.98
N THR A 243 -15.91 -14.95 -4.28
CA THR A 243 -16.83 -16.07 -4.11
C THR A 243 -17.53 -16.42 -5.41
N GLU A 244 -18.00 -15.43 -6.17
CA GLU A 244 -18.65 -15.66 -7.46
C GLU A 244 -17.72 -16.31 -8.48
N ILE A 245 -16.47 -15.85 -8.54
CA ILE A 245 -15.45 -16.40 -9.43
C ILE A 245 -15.04 -17.82 -9.01
N HIS A 246 -14.84 -18.08 -7.71
CA HIS A 246 -14.26 -19.34 -7.24
C HIS A 246 -15.28 -20.41 -6.83
N ARG A 247 -16.57 -20.08 -6.69
CA ARG A 247 -17.62 -21.02 -6.24
C ARG A 247 -18.67 -21.32 -7.30
N GLY A 248 -18.28 -21.41 -8.57
CA GLY A 248 -19.18 -21.80 -9.67
C GLY A 248 -19.88 -23.16 -9.53
N ASP A 249 -19.49 -24.05 -8.60
CA ASP A 249 -20.25 -25.26 -8.26
C ASP A 249 -21.48 -24.98 -7.38
N ARG A 250 -21.50 -23.83 -6.71
CA ARG A 250 -22.57 -23.35 -5.81
C ARG A 250 -23.32 -22.15 -6.38
N LEU A 251 -22.61 -21.27 -7.07
CA LEU A 251 -23.13 -20.08 -7.73
C LEU A 251 -22.87 -20.21 -9.23
N PRO A 252 -23.60 -21.11 -9.92
CA PRO A 252 -23.38 -21.31 -11.34
C PRO A 252 -23.72 -20.04 -12.11
N ASP A 253 -22.86 -19.69 -13.05
CA ASP A 253 -23.02 -18.54 -13.95
C ASP A 253 -23.08 -17.17 -13.21
N ALA A 254 -22.52 -17.07 -12.00
CA ALA A 254 -22.35 -15.79 -11.29
C ALA A 254 -21.41 -14.85 -12.05
N ASP A 255 -21.65 -13.55 -11.93
CA ASP A 255 -20.92 -12.49 -12.61
C ASP A 255 -20.72 -11.29 -11.65
N PRO A 256 -19.50 -11.07 -11.13
CA PRO A 256 -19.24 -10.03 -10.11
C PRO A 256 -19.43 -8.60 -10.62
N LEU A 257 -19.73 -8.44 -11.91
CA LEU A 257 -20.05 -7.16 -12.50
C LEU A 257 -21.55 -6.99 -12.77
N ARG A 258 -22.41 -7.92 -12.35
CA ARG A 258 -23.85 -7.91 -12.65
C ARG A 258 -24.70 -8.60 -11.59
N THR A 259 -25.68 -7.84 -11.06
CA THR A 259 -26.53 -8.32 -9.96
C THR A 259 -27.12 -9.71 -10.21
N ASP A 260 -26.79 -10.65 -9.34
CA ASP A 260 -27.27 -12.02 -9.32
C ASP A 260 -28.30 -12.23 -8.20
N VAL A 261 -29.33 -13.02 -8.51
CA VAL A 261 -30.34 -13.42 -7.51
C VAL A 261 -30.58 -14.91 -7.62
N TYR A 262 -30.19 -15.65 -6.59
CA TYR A 262 -30.37 -17.09 -6.53
C TYR A 262 -31.63 -17.49 -5.77
N VAL A 263 -32.50 -18.28 -6.40
CA VAL A 263 -33.72 -18.81 -5.78
C VAL A 263 -33.78 -20.32 -5.94
N GLU A 264 -33.72 -21.03 -4.84
CA GLU A 264 -34.02 -22.47 -4.80
C GLU A 264 -35.53 -22.67 -4.74
N ILE A 265 -36.05 -23.54 -5.61
CA ILE A 265 -37.47 -23.82 -5.77
C ILE A 265 -37.76 -25.29 -5.50
N ASP A 266 -38.56 -25.52 -4.47
CA ASP A 266 -39.20 -26.79 -4.18
C ASP A 266 -40.67 -26.80 -4.60
N THR A 267 -41.14 -27.97 -5.03
CA THR A 267 -42.55 -28.16 -5.41
C THR A 267 -43.20 -29.25 -4.56
N MET A 268 -44.42 -29.02 -4.08
CA MET A 268 -45.19 -30.06 -3.43
C MET A 268 -45.67 -31.09 -4.47
N GLU A 269 -45.76 -32.37 -4.09
CA GLU A 269 -46.30 -33.40 -4.99
C GLU A 269 -47.68 -32.99 -5.54
N GLY A 270 -47.73 -32.73 -6.86
CA GLY A 270 -48.94 -32.33 -7.58
C GLY A 270 -49.05 -30.85 -7.92
N THR A 271 -48.10 -30.02 -7.46
CA THR A 271 -48.00 -28.59 -7.80
C THR A 271 -46.84 -28.32 -8.74
N ASP A 272 -46.84 -27.13 -9.37
CA ASP A 272 -45.79 -26.74 -10.32
C ASP A 272 -45.69 -25.21 -10.43
N LEU A 273 -44.50 -24.72 -10.81
CA LEU A 273 -44.34 -23.39 -11.40
C LEU A 273 -44.00 -23.60 -12.87
N SER A 274 -44.95 -23.31 -13.76
CA SER A 274 -44.77 -23.63 -15.17
C SER A 274 -43.57 -22.89 -15.77
N GLU A 275 -42.85 -23.54 -16.68
CA GLU A 275 -41.69 -22.95 -17.41
C GLU A 275 -42.02 -21.58 -17.99
N ALA A 276 -43.21 -21.40 -18.58
CA ALA A 276 -43.64 -20.13 -19.15
C ALA A 276 -43.94 -19.03 -18.10
N GLU A 277 -44.18 -19.38 -16.84
CA GLU A 277 -44.29 -18.44 -15.73
C GLU A 277 -42.92 -18.13 -15.16
N ALA A 278 -42.05 -19.13 -14.98
CA ALA A 278 -40.66 -18.96 -14.56
C ALA A 278 -39.90 -18.04 -15.54
N ASP A 279 -39.96 -18.31 -16.84
CA ASP A 279 -39.34 -17.49 -17.89
C ASP A 279 -39.80 -16.02 -17.81
N ARG A 280 -41.07 -15.78 -17.47
CA ARG A 280 -41.62 -14.42 -17.34
C ARG A 280 -41.07 -13.68 -16.14
N ILE A 281 -40.72 -14.37 -15.06
CA ILE A 281 -40.07 -13.78 -13.88
C ILE A 281 -38.63 -13.44 -14.26
N VAL A 282 -37.89 -14.40 -14.84
CA VAL A 282 -36.50 -14.20 -15.27
C VAL A 282 -36.38 -13.04 -16.27
N ASP A 283 -37.23 -13.00 -17.30
CA ASP A 283 -37.28 -11.89 -18.28
C ASP A 283 -37.51 -10.53 -17.62
N ARG A 284 -38.21 -10.46 -16.47
CA ARG A 284 -38.47 -9.21 -15.76
C ARG A 284 -37.28 -8.70 -14.96
N PHE A 285 -36.46 -9.60 -14.42
CA PHE A 285 -35.19 -9.24 -13.79
C PHE A 285 -34.16 -8.84 -14.85
N ALA A 286 -34.09 -9.57 -15.97
CA ALA A 286 -33.22 -9.21 -17.09
C ALA A 286 -33.55 -7.84 -17.71
N ASP A 287 -34.84 -7.44 -17.72
CA ASP A 287 -35.30 -6.12 -18.17
C ASP A 287 -35.30 -5.05 -17.04
N ALA A 288 -34.84 -5.37 -15.82
CA ALA A 288 -34.90 -4.46 -14.69
C ALA A 288 -34.00 -3.22 -14.90
N PRO A 289 -34.41 -2.03 -14.42
CA PRO A 289 -33.63 -0.81 -14.55
C PRO A 289 -32.55 -0.71 -13.45
N LEU A 290 -31.77 -1.78 -13.26
CA LEU A 290 -30.63 -1.82 -12.36
C LEU A 290 -29.38 -1.56 -13.21
N ASP A 291 -28.55 -0.59 -12.83
CA ASP A 291 -27.30 -0.29 -13.54
C ASP A 291 -26.18 -1.16 -12.96
N ASN A 292 -25.39 -1.79 -13.82
CA ASN A 292 -24.30 -2.69 -13.42
C ASN A 292 -22.92 -2.05 -13.67
N PRO A 293 -21.87 -2.47 -12.92
CA PRO A 293 -20.47 -2.06 -13.13
C PRO A 293 -19.98 -2.17 -14.58
N ASP A 294 -20.35 -3.23 -15.31
CA ASP A 294 -19.99 -3.44 -16.73
C ASP A 294 -20.71 -2.49 -17.72
N GLY A 295 -21.62 -1.65 -17.20
CA GLY A 295 -22.46 -0.73 -17.97
C GLY A 295 -23.69 -1.36 -18.63
N SER A 296 -23.96 -2.64 -18.34
CA SER A 296 -25.23 -3.29 -18.67
C SER A 296 -26.34 -2.85 -17.72
N THR A 297 -27.55 -3.34 -17.96
CA THR A 297 -28.67 -3.15 -17.04
C THR A 297 -29.42 -4.46 -16.81
N GLY A 298 -30.02 -4.60 -15.63
CA GLY A 298 -30.83 -5.75 -15.26
C GLY A 298 -30.07 -6.75 -14.39
N ALA A 299 -30.81 -7.63 -13.74
CA ALA A 299 -30.29 -8.66 -12.85
C ALA A 299 -30.48 -10.06 -13.45
N ASP A 300 -29.53 -10.95 -13.16
CA ASP A 300 -29.57 -12.34 -13.54
C ASP A 300 -30.24 -13.16 -12.43
N LEU A 301 -31.49 -13.57 -12.69
CA LEU A 301 -32.28 -14.37 -11.75
C LEU A 301 -32.09 -15.86 -12.03
N HIS A 302 -31.42 -16.54 -11.11
CA HIS A 302 -31.12 -17.97 -11.17
C HIS A 302 -32.18 -18.78 -10.43
N LEU A 303 -33.16 -19.29 -11.16
CA LEU A 303 -34.18 -20.20 -10.62
C LEU A 303 -33.71 -21.65 -10.63
N VAL A 304 -33.38 -22.19 -9.46
CA VAL A 304 -32.86 -23.55 -9.29
C VAL A 304 -33.96 -24.47 -8.74
N PHE A 305 -34.58 -25.24 -9.63
CA PHE A 305 -35.55 -26.27 -9.25
C PHE A 305 -34.83 -27.50 -8.69
N ASP A 306 -35.02 -27.79 -7.42
CA ASP A 306 -34.29 -28.88 -6.74
C ASP A 306 -35.16 -30.13 -6.52
N GLU A 307 -36.08 -30.11 -5.55
CA GLU A 307 -36.82 -31.31 -5.17
C GLU A 307 -38.35 -31.18 -5.08
N THR A 308 -38.98 -32.35 -4.95
CA THR A 308 -40.42 -32.46 -4.75
C THR A 308 -40.72 -32.89 -3.32
N VAL A 309 -41.36 -32.02 -2.56
CA VAL A 309 -41.74 -32.28 -1.16
C VAL A 309 -43.04 -33.08 -1.06
N PRO A 310 -43.25 -33.91 -0.01
CA PRO A 310 -44.46 -34.70 0.15
C PRO A 310 -45.74 -33.84 0.21
N TRP A 311 -46.82 -34.31 -0.41
CA TRP A 311 -48.11 -33.61 -0.38
C TRP A 311 -48.70 -33.52 1.03
N GLU A 312 -49.20 -32.33 1.36
CA GLU A 312 -49.93 -32.03 2.58
C GLU A 312 -51.18 -31.21 2.28
N ARG A 313 -52.28 -31.47 3.00
CA ARG A 313 -53.60 -30.95 2.63
C ARG A 313 -53.80 -29.46 2.92
N GLU A 314 -53.15 -28.95 3.95
CA GLU A 314 -53.24 -27.57 4.43
C GLU A 314 -51.83 -27.27 4.97
N THR A 315 -51.13 -26.31 4.35
CA THR A 315 -49.82 -25.85 4.84
C THR A 315 -49.94 -24.46 5.44
N ASP A 316 -49.33 -24.24 6.60
CA ASP A 316 -49.31 -22.92 7.23
C ASP A 316 -47.88 -22.38 7.45
N VAL A 317 -47.80 -21.27 8.18
CA VAL A 317 -46.55 -20.55 8.46
C VAL A 317 -45.55 -21.34 9.28
N ASP A 318 -46.04 -22.20 10.17
CA ASP A 318 -45.19 -23.08 10.96
C ASP A 318 -44.59 -24.18 10.06
N ASP A 319 -45.29 -24.53 8.97
CA ASP A 319 -44.79 -25.47 7.97
C ASP A 319 -43.69 -24.88 7.08
N LEU A 320 -43.72 -23.59 6.74
CA LEU A 320 -42.67 -22.94 5.95
C LEU A 320 -41.29 -23.06 6.63
N THR A 321 -41.24 -22.85 7.95
CA THR A 321 -39.99 -23.03 8.73
C THR A 321 -39.53 -24.49 8.70
N ARG A 322 -40.48 -25.44 8.72
CA ARG A 322 -40.18 -26.88 8.65
C ARG A 322 -39.65 -27.28 7.28
N TYR A 323 -40.23 -26.79 6.18
CA TYR A 323 -39.77 -27.08 4.82
C TYR A 323 -38.34 -26.57 4.62
N ARG A 324 -38.09 -25.29 4.93
CA ARG A 324 -36.74 -24.73 4.86
C ARG A 324 -35.73 -25.54 5.68
N SER A 325 -36.08 -25.98 6.89
CA SER A 325 -35.17 -26.77 7.72
C SER A 325 -34.89 -28.19 7.19
N GLN A 326 -35.71 -28.72 6.27
CA GLN A 326 -35.62 -30.12 5.82
C GLN A 326 -35.10 -30.26 4.39
N TYR A 327 -35.39 -29.28 3.53
CA TYR A 327 -35.21 -29.39 2.09
C TYR A 327 -34.39 -28.24 1.50
N PHE A 328 -34.09 -27.18 2.26
CA PHE A 328 -33.29 -26.06 1.73
C PHE A 328 -31.80 -26.39 1.69
N ASP A 329 -31.26 -26.63 0.50
CA ASP A 329 -29.87 -27.03 0.27
C ASP A 329 -28.93 -25.82 0.06
N GLY A 330 -29.44 -24.70 -0.44
CA GLY A 330 -28.73 -23.43 -0.66
C GLY A 330 -28.47 -22.60 0.62
N SER A 331 -28.67 -23.20 1.79
CA SER A 331 -28.46 -22.52 3.07
C SER A 331 -27.01 -22.07 3.26
N GLY A 332 -26.83 -20.77 3.47
CA GLY A 332 -25.50 -20.17 3.61
C GLY A 332 -24.83 -19.87 2.27
N ALA A 333 -25.50 -20.04 1.14
CA ALA A 333 -24.94 -19.76 -0.19
C ALA A 333 -25.59 -18.55 -0.87
N GLY A 334 -26.26 -17.65 -0.13
CA GLY A 334 -26.96 -16.51 -0.74
C GLY A 334 -28.33 -16.84 -1.36
N TYR A 335 -28.81 -18.08 -1.26
CA TYR A 335 -30.07 -18.48 -1.90
C TYR A 335 -31.32 -18.03 -1.12
N HIS A 336 -32.29 -17.48 -1.84
CA HIS A 336 -33.67 -17.40 -1.38
C HIS A 336 -34.33 -18.77 -1.54
N TYR A 337 -35.27 -19.10 -0.64
CA TYR A 337 -36.01 -20.38 -0.70
C TYR A 337 -37.47 -20.15 -1.06
N LEU A 338 -37.97 -20.82 -2.08
CA LEU A 338 -39.38 -20.82 -2.49
C LEU A 338 -39.93 -22.25 -2.46
N VAL A 339 -41.06 -22.45 -1.80
CA VAL A 339 -41.82 -23.71 -1.90
C VAL A 339 -43.22 -23.47 -2.49
N ILE A 340 -43.55 -24.19 -3.56
CA ILE A 340 -44.87 -24.17 -4.19
C ILE A 340 -45.75 -25.26 -3.57
N VAL A 341 -46.88 -24.88 -2.96
CA VAL A 341 -47.76 -25.78 -2.19
C VAL A 341 -49.20 -25.79 -2.73
N ASP A 342 -49.98 -26.80 -2.34
CA ASP A 342 -51.37 -26.99 -2.82
C ASP A 342 -52.36 -26.00 -2.19
N ASP A 343 -52.12 -25.58 -0.94
CA ASP A 343 -52.97 -24.63 -0.19
C ASP A 343 -52.18 -23.90 0.90
N VAL A 344 -52.13 -22.57 0.85
CA VAL A 344 -51.54 -21.74 1.91
C VAL A 344 -52.64 -21.37 2.92
N ALA A 345 -52.74 -22.14 4.00
CA ALA A 345 -53.77 -22.00 5.01
C ALA A 345 -53.60 -20.69 5.81
N GLY A 346 -54.46 -19.71 5.54
CA GLY A 346 -54.61 -18.53 6.39
C GLY A 346 -55.17 -18.93 7.77
N GLY A 347 -54.42 -18.71 8.84
CA GLY A 347 -54.75 -19.12 10.23
C GLY A 347 -56.10 -18.62 10.80
N THR A 348 -56.91 -17.89 10.01
CA THR A 348 -58.34 -17.67 10.26
C THR A 348 -59.12 -17.66 8.95
N ALA A 349 -60.23 -18.40 8.89
CA ALA A 349 -61.04 -18.73 7.71
C ALA A 349 -61.77 -17.57 6.98
N THR A 350 -61.14 -16.39 6.83
CA THR A 350 -61.76 -15.20 6.20
C THR A 350 -60.91 -14.48 5.16
N THR A 351 -59.64 -14.86 4.96
CA THR A 351 -58.77 -14.28 3.92
C THR A 351 -58.11 -15.43 3.15
N ASN A 352 -58.26 -15.44 1.82
CA ASN A 352 -57.58 -16.38 0.94
C ASN A 352 -56.13 -15.92 0.83
N VAL A 353 -55.23 -16.55 1.58
CA VAL A 353 -53.79 -16.27 1.51
C VAL A 353 -53.26 -17.19 0.44
N ILE A 354 -52.73 -16.64 -0.66
CA ILE A 354 -52.23 -17.41 -1.81
C ILE A 354 -50.71 -17.40 -1.88
N GLY A 355 -50.07 -16.61 -1.02
CA GLY A 355 -48.62 -16.45 -0.94
C GLY A 355 -48.26 -15.92 0.44
N LYS A 356 -47.03 -16.22 0.86
CA LYS A 356 -46.45 -15.65 2.06
C LYS A 356 -44.93 -15.69 2.02
N ALA A 357 -44.32 -14.54 2.32
CA ALA A 357 -42.88 -14.40 2.45
C ALA A 357 -42.43 -13.84 3.80
N THR A 358 -41.17 -14.12 4.09
CA THR A 358 -40.27 -13.35 4.94
C THR A 358 -38.97 -13.14 4.17
N LEU A 359 -38.05 -12.31 4.68
CA LEU A 359 -36.72 -12.16 4.07
C LEU A 359 -36.08 -13.52 3.77
N GLY A 360 -35.67 -13.73 2.52
CA GLY A 360 -35.02 -14.96 2.05
C GLY A 360 -35.89 -16.22 1.97
N THR A 361 -37.20 -16.17 2.25
CA THR A 361 -38.04 -17.38 2.34
C THR A 361 -39.50 -17.12 1.95
N MET A 362 -40.03 -17.94 1.05
CA MET A 362 -41.32 -17.76 0.40
C MET A 362 -42.11 -19.08 0.33
N MET A 363 -43.43 -18.98 0.38
CA MET A 363 -44.38 -20.06 0.14
C MET A 363 -45.50 -19.54 -0.77
N VAL A 364 -45.82 -20.27 -1.84
CA VAL A 364 -46.82 -19.85 -2.83
C VAL A 364 -47.81 -20.98 -3.11
N GLU A 365 -49.10 -20.67 -3.12
CA GLU A 365 -50.16 -21.60 -3.54
C GLU A 365 -50.14 -21.76 -5.07
N ASP A 366 -50.14 -23.00 -5.55
CA ASP A 366 -50.29 -23.27 -6.98
C ASP A 366 -51.70 -22.90 -7.47
N GLN A 367 -51.79 -22.04 -8.47
CA GLN A 367 -53.03 -21.54 -9.07
C GLN A 367 -53.09 -21.83 -10.59
N PRO A 368 -53.05 -23.11 -11.02
CA PRO A 368 -52.84 -23.46 -12.42
C PRO A 368 -54.05 -23.11 -13.30
N GLU A 369 -55.25 -23.08 -12.72
CA GLU A 369 -56.47 -22.69 -13.45
C GLU A 369 -56.55 -21.18 -13.71
N ARG A 370 -55.78 -20.37 -12.96
CA ARG A 370 -55.78 -18.92 -13.07
C ARG A 370 -54.53 -18.36 -13.73
N HIS A 371 -53.45 -19.15 -13.82
CA HIS A 371 -52.13 -18.73 -14.31
C HIS A 371 -51.54 -17.58 -13.47
N GLU A 372 -51.73 -17.69 -12.15
CA GLU A 372 -51.35 -16.66 -11.17
C GLU A 372 -50.13 -17.08 -10.35
N THR A 373 -49.74 -18.37 -10.36
CA THR A 373 -48.64 -18.93 -9.56
C THR A 373 -47.37 -18.09 -9.71
N GLY A 374 -46.97 -17.77 -10.94
CA GLY A 374 -45.76 -16.98 -11.17
C GLY A 374 -45.89 -15.51 -10.73
N SER A 375 -47.07 -14.89 -10.88
CA SER A 375 -47.28 -13.51 -10.44
C SER A 375 -47.24 -13.40 -8.91
N THR A 376 -47.77 -14.42 -8.22
CA THR A 376 -47.68 -14.53 -6.77
C THR A 376 -46.25 -14.83 -6.34
N ALA A 377 -45.52 -15.70 -7.04
CA ALA A 377 -44.10 -15.91 -6.78
C ALA A 377 -43.28 -14.63 -6.94
N MET A 378 -43.53 -13.83 -7.98
CA MET A 378 -42.89 -12.51 -8.15
C MET A 378 -43.22 -11.55 -6.99
N HIS A 379 -44.46 -11.53 -6.53
CA HIS A 379 -44.88 -10.73 -5.37
C HIS A 379 -44.12 -11.13 -4.09
N GLU A 380 -44.11 -12.42 -3.78
CA GLU A 380 -43.42 -12.94 -2.60
C GLU A 380 -41.89 -12.78 -2.72
N LEU A 381 -41.34 -12.82 -3.94
CA LEU A 381 -39.93 -12.52 -4.20
C LEU A 381 -39.61 -11.06 -3.87
N GLY A 382 -40.49 -10.12 -4.19
CA GLY A 382 -40.32 -8.71 -3.78
C GLY A 382 -40.16 -8.56 -2.26
N HIS A 383 -40.96 -9.27 -1.47
CA HIS A 383 -40.80 -9.31 -0.01
C HIS A 383 -39.53 -10.04 0.44
N SER A 384 -39.19 -11.14 -0.24
CA SER A 384 -37.98 -11.92 0.04
C SER A 384 -36.71 -11.07 -0.16
N LEU A 385 -36.74 -10.17 -1.13
CA LEU A 385 -35.68 -9.21 -1.47
C LEU A 385 -35.70 -7.92 -0.64
N GLY A 386 -36.73 -7.69 0.18
CA GLY A 386 -36.73 -6.60 1.17
C GLY A 386 -37.86 -5.58 1.06
N LEU A 387 -38.72 -5.62 0.04
CA LEU A 387 -39.85 -4.68 -0.06
C LEU A 387 -40.89 -4.96 1.01
N THR A 388 -41.30 -3.95 1.79
CA THR A 388 -42.33 -4.09 2.83
C THR A 388 -43.35 -2.96 2.81
N ASP A 389 -44.50 -3.18 3.45
CA ASP A 389 -45.53 -2.15 3.67
C ASP A 389 -45.02 -0.95 4.51
N GLY A 390 -43.87 -1.12 5.19
CA GLY A 390 -43.15 -0.06 5.89
C GLY A 390 -42.43 0.92 4.95
N ASP A 391 -42.00 0.46 3.79
CA ASP A 391 -41.29 1.27 2.79
C ASP A 391 -42.28 2.12 1.98
N PHE A 392 -43.41 1.52 1.60
CA PHE A 392 -44.50 2.22 0.93
C PHE A 392 -45.87 1.63 1.27
N GLU A 393 -46.81 2.48 1.68
CA GLU A 393 -48.19 2.09 2.05
C GLU A 393 -49.03 1.47 0.91
N GLY A 394 -48.51 1.47 -0.33
CA GLY A 394 -49.12 0.81 -1.48
C GLY A 394 -48.72 -0.66 -1.64
N ILE A 395 -47.64 -1.10 -0.99
CA ILE A 395 -47.26 -2.52 -0.88
C ILE A 395 -48.31 -3.22 0.00
N ASP A 396 -48.74 -4.42 -0.40
CA ASP A 396 -49.75 -5.21 0.30
C ASP A 396 -51.10 -4.50 0.54
N SER A 397 -51.48 -3.62 -0.38
CA SER A 397 -52.56 -2.68 -0.14
C SER A 397 -53.42 -2.42 -1.37
N ASP A 398 -54.74 -2.34 -1.15
CA ASP A 398 -55.71 -1.88 -2.14
C ASP A 398 -55.83 -0.34 -2.21
N GLN A 399 -55.05 0.40 -1.41
CA GLN A 399 -55.19 1.85 -1.24
C GLN A 399 -54.90 2.64 -2.53
N TYR A 400 -54.06 2.09 -3.40
CA TYR A 400 -53.59 2.72 -4.63
C TYR A 400 -54.11 1.98 -5.86
N ALA A 401 -54.70 2.71 -6.80
CA ALA A 401 -55.04 2.11 -8.08
C ALA A 401 -53.75 1.68 -8.80
N PHE A 402 -53.78 0.56 -9.52
CA PHE A 402 -52.61 0.05 -10.26
C PHE A 402 -51.95 1.09 -11.16
N ALA A 403 -52.72 1.99 -11.79
CA ALA A 403 -52.18 3.07 -12.63
C ALA A 403 -51.38 4.15 -11.85
N GLN A 404 -51.44 4.14 -10.52
CA GLN A 404 -50.69 5.05 -9.64
C GLN A 404 -49.44 4.40 -9.05
N TYR A 405 -49.46 3.06 -8.92
CA TYR A 405 -48.36 2.24 -8.43
C TYR A 405 -48.42 0.91 -9.19
N PRO A 406 -47.82 0.86 -10.40
CA PRO A 406 -47.87 -0.29 -11.31
C PRO A 406 -46.84 -1.33 -10.88
N SER A 407 -47.08 -1.95 -9.73
CA SER A 407 -46.23 -2.98 -9.14
C SER A 407 -47.03 -4.23 -8.86
N VAL A 408 -46.39 -5.40 -8.96
CA VAL A 408 -46.93 -6.67 -8.49
C VAL A 408 -47.15 -6.64 -6.96
N MET A 409 -46.48 -5.75 -6.24
CA MET A 409 -46.68 -5.54 -4.79
C MET A 409 -48.02 -4.87 -4.44
N ASN A 410 -48.76 -4.36 -5.44
CA ASN A 410 -50.07 -3.73 -5.27
C ASN A 410 -51.19 -4.78 -5.42
N TYR A 411 -52.09 -4.91 -4.45
CA TYR A 411 -53.21 -5.87 -4.53
C TYR A 411 -54.23 -5.58 -5.64
N ASN A 412 -54.22 -4.38 -6.22
CA ASN A 412 -54.99 -4.05 -7.42
C ASN A 412 -54.29 -4.44 -8.75
N ALA A 413 -53.11 -5.07 -8.70
CA ALA A 413 -52.39 -5.51 -9.89
C ALA A 413 -53.21 -6.55 -10.70
N PRO A 414 -53.15 -6.50 -12.04
CA PRO A 414 -53.67 -7.59 -12.87
C PRO A 414 -52.96 -8.90 -12.52
N SER A 415 -53.71 -10.00 -12.50
CA SER A 415 -53.15 -11.28 -12.07
C SER A 415 -52.18 -11.93 -13.07
N ASP A 416 -52.03 -11.35 -14.26
CA ASP A 416 -51.01 -11.69 -15.26
C ASP A 416 -49.83 -10.68 -15.29
N TYR A 417 -49.72 -9.81 -14.30
CA TYR A 417 -48.65 -8.81 -14.17
C TYR A 417 -47.49 -9.30 -13.30
N TYR A 418 -46.25 -9.05 -13.74
CA TYR A 418 -45.01 -9.58 -13.15
C TYR A 418 -43.95 -8.48 -12.88
N GLY A 419 -44.30 -7.20 -13.01
CA GLY A 419 -43.33 -6.11 -12.89
C GLY A 419 -43.30 -5.50 -11.49
N PHE A 420 -42.13 -5.06 -11.04
CA PHE A 420 -42.05 -4.04 -10.00
C PHE A 420 -42.15 -2.64 -10.62
N SER A 421 -42.53 -1.65 -9.82
CA SER A 421 -42.60 -0.27 -10.30
C SER A 421 -41.21 0.33 -10.46
N THR A 422 -41.02 1.09 -11.54
CA THR A 422 -39.81 1.89 -11.83
C THR A 422 -39.97 3.36 -11.39
N GLY A 423 -41.03 3.66 -10.63
CA GLY A 423 -41.40 5.02 -10.24
C GLY A 423 -41.74 5.96 -11.41
N GLY A 424 -41.73 7.27 -11.13
CA GLY A 424 -41.92 8.34 -12.13
C GLY A 424 -43.35 8.89 -12.26
N GLY A 425 -44.34 8.24 -11.64
CA GLY A 425 -45.71 8.72 -11.50
C GLY A 425 -45.99 9.58 -10.25
N TYR A 426 -47.20 10.14 -10.15
CA TYR A 426 -47.66 10.82 -8.93
C TYR A 426 -48.06 9.79 -7.86
N ARG A 427 -47.26 9.69 -6.79
CA ARG A 427 -47.35 8.66 -5.72
C ARG A 427 -46.98 7.25 -6.19
N ASP A 428 -46.07 7.20 -7.15
CA ASP A 428 -45.50 5.97 -7.64
C ASP A 428 -44.17 5.75 -6.92
N PHE A 429 -44.11 4.69 -6.13
CA PHE A 429 -42.91 4.26 -5.42
C PHE A 429 -42.02 3.47 -6.39
N ASP A 430 -40.73 3.72 -6.33
CA ASP A 430 -39.74 3.07 -7.19
C ASP A 430 -39.23 1.83 -6.48
N ASP A 431 -39.84 0.69 -6.77
CA ASP A 431 -39.48 -0.58 -6.16
C ASP A 431 -38.08 -1.01 -6.60
N TRP A 432 -37.78 -0.89 -7.90
CA TRP A 432 -36.46 -1.24 -8.43
C TRP A 432 -35.38 -0.30 -7.91
N GLY A 433 -35.66 1.00 -7.82
CA GLY A 433 -34.73 1.95 -7.20
C GLY A 433 -34.48 1.65 -5.72
N TYR A 434 -35.48 1.14 -4.98
CA TYR A 434 -35.26 0.66 -3.62
C TYR A 434 -34.39 -0.60 -3.58
N LEU A 435 -34.67 -1.57 -4.45
CA LEU A 435 -33.90 -2.81 -4.53
C LEU A 435 -32.44 -2.54 -4.96
N ALA A 436 -32.19 -1.58 -5.84
CA ALA A 436 -30.83 -1.16 -6.22
C ALA A 436 -30.00 -0.64 -5.03
N GLU A 437 -30.63 -0.15 -3.97
CA GLU A 437 -29.94 0.42 -2.79
C GLU A 437 -29.99 -0.51 -1.56
N SER A 438 -30.86 -1.51 -1.56
CA SER A 438 -31.22 -2.27 -0.36
C SER A 438 -31.67 -3.70 -0.66
N LEU A 439 -31.15 -4.29 -1.75
CA LEU A 439 -31.34 -5.69 -2.07
C LEU A 439 -30.93 -6.54 -0.86
N PHE A 440 -31.82 -7.44 -0.43
CA PHE A 440 -31.49 -8.39 0.62
C PHE A 440 -31.00 -9.70 0.02
N THR A 441 -29.72 -10.00 0.25
CA THR A 441 -29.15 -11.32 -0.02
C THR A 441 -29.02 -12.13 1.26
N PRO A 442 -29.54 -13.38 1.27
CA PRO A 442 -29.38 -14.31 2.38
C PRO A 442 -27.92 -14.59 2.76
N ASP A 443 -27.72 -15.19 3.94
CA ASP A 443 -26.40 -15.55 4.46
C ASP A 443 -25.53 -16.31 3.42
N THR A 444 -24.27 -15.91 3.30
CA THR A 444 -23.25 -16.44 2.35
C THR A 444 -22.13 -17.24 3.04
N THR A 445 -22.27 -17.56 4.33
CA THR A 445 -21.18 -18.18 5.14
C THR A 445 -20.74 -19.57 4.69
N ALA A 446 -21.51 -20.26 3.86
CA ALA A 446 -21.17 -21.58 3.31
C ALA A 446 -20.35 -21.49 2.02
N VAL A 447 -20.29 -20.33 1.37
CA VAL A 447 -19.54 -20.11 0.12
C VAL A 447 -18.28 -19.28 0.34
N THR A 448 -18.29 -18.33 1.29
CA THR A 448 -17.14 -17.49 1.66
C THR A 448 -16.08 -18.20 2.53
N ALA A 449 -16.35 -19.43 2.99
CA ALA A 449 -15.42 -20.21 3.79
C ALA A 449 -14.62 -21.19 2.92
N GLU A 450 -13.36 -20.89 2.62
CA GLU A 450 -12.17 -21.77 2.80
C GLU A 450 -10.88 -21.10 2.34
#